data_AF-A0A3B3E0M5-F1
#
_entry.id   AF-A0A3B3E0M5-F1
#
_cell.length_a   1.000
_cell.length_b   1.000
_cell.length_c   1.000
_cell.angle_alpha   90.00
_cell.angle_beta   90.00
_cell.angle_gamma   90.00
#
_symmetry.space_group_name_H-M   'P 1'
#
loop_
_entity.id
_entity.type
_entity.pdbx_description
1 polymer ?
#
loop_
_entity_poly.entity_id
_entity_poly.type
_entity_poly.pdbx_seq_one_letter_code
_entity_poly.pdbx_strand_id
1 'polypeptide(L)'
;MGCSHSKKKGRKAERSRSGRRDEGQWASAHPDVCLEKQLERFEWQLKILKEVLSANGSLERAELLRQHTDEEVCVLVLSILDKVKTETTADLNVLHEQKSTCAAEEHDRRVRELQNKHQQEQSQLTETFQAAERVLKGKVLELEAELQVYNRLKARVEESTFKKDLQRNIQERGSPGAFWESEQESLLFVIEMKSERVQEQNRKLQQMNQLTEKNQTLEDQLVHVLQQNEDLTERVDNCQSLIQQLTREQLDLKGALERQVAVNQKLSQEKEQLMFKLRHRESRPGIHLPAMMQEITPR
;
A
#
# COMPACT_ATOMS: atom_id res chain seq x y z
N MET A 1 -1.53 45.09 17.18
CA MET A 1 -0.05 45.09 17.12
C MET A 1 0.35 45.98 15.96
N GLY A 2 1.08 47.08 16.21
CA GLY A 2 1.60 47.96 15.15
C GLY A 2 1.02 49.37 15.14
N CYS A 3 1.38 50.16 16.16
CA CYS A 3 1.37 51.63 16.07
C CYS A 3 2.51 52.11 15.15
N SER A 4 2.31 53.19 14.42
CA SER A 4 3.40 54.13 14.10
C SER A 4 2.88 55.55 13.93
N HIS A 5 3.54 56.43 14.67
CA HIS A 5 3.22 57.82 14.97
C HIS A 5 3.78 58.82 13.94
N SER A 6 3.42 60.09 14.17
CA SER A 6 4.26 61.30 13.97
C SER A 6 4.28 61.88 12.54
N LYS A 7 4.27 63.20 12.29
CA LYS A 7 4.62 64.36 13.12
C LYS A 7 4.07 65.65 12.47
N LYS A 8 3.47 66.52 13.29
CA LYS A 8 3.37 67.97 13.07
C LYS A 8 4.78 68.57 12.90
N LYS A 9 4.95 69.50 11.96
CA LYS A 9 6.02 70.52 12.03
C LYS A 9 5.55 71.82 11.39
N GLY A 10 5.25 72.80 12.25
CA GLY A 10 5.32 74.22 11.90
C GLY A 10 6.71 74.78 12.21
N ARG A 11 7.17 75.73 11.38
CA ARG A 11 8.28 76.68 11.60
C ARG A 11 7.92 77.90 10.75
N LYS A 12 7.47 79.02 11.29
CA LYS A 12 8.07 80.01 12.22
C LYS A 12 9.15 80.85 11.53
N ALA A 13 8.74 82.10 11.33
CA ALA A 13 9.40 83.29 10.81
C ALA A 13 10.87 83.48 11.16
N GLU A 14 11.61 84.05 10.20
CA GLU A 14 12.79 84.87 10.43
C GLU A 14 12.48 86.32 10.02
N ARG A 15 12.80 87.23 10.94
CA ARG A 15 12.67 88.69 10.82
C ARG A 15 13.98 89.27 11.35
N SER A 16 14.66 90.09 10.56
CA SER A 16 15.68 91.11 10.91
C SER A 16 16.45 91.44 9.62
N ARG A 17 16.75 92.67 9.20
CA ARG A 17 17.12 93.90 9.93
C ARG A 17 16.73 95.16 9.16
N SER A 18 16.59 96.25 9.91
CA SER A 18 16.31 97.61 9.45
C SER A 18 17.54 98.32 8.88
N GLY A 19 17.34 99.28 7.96
CA GLY A 19 18.39 100.17 7.49
C GLY A 19 17.86 101.41 6.75
N ARG A 20 17.59 102.46 7.54
CA ARG A 20 17.66 103.91 7.28
C ARG A 20 16.87 104.54 6.12
N ARG A 21 16.15 105.60 6.51
CA ARG A 21 15.40 106.56 5.70
C ARG A 21 16.36 107.44 4.91
N ASP A 22 15.97 107.75 3.67
CA ASP A 22 16.32 109.02 3.04
C ASP A 22 15.04 109.57 2.41
N GLU A 23 14.61 110.73 2.91
CA GLU A 23 13.42 111.45 2.46
C GLU A 23 13.79 112.27 1.22
N GLY A 24 13.17 111.96 0.09
CA GLY A 24 13.51 112.56 -1.20
C GLY A 24 12.37 112.52 -2.20
N GLN A 25 11.29 113.23 -1.85
CA GLN A 25 10.43 114.00 -2.75
C GLN A 25 9.55 113.32 -3.85
N TRP A 26 8.23 113.51 -3.65
CA TRP A 26 7.19 113.88 -4.63
C TRP A 26 6.87 112.93 -5.79
N ALA A 27 5.84 112.08 -5.59
CA ALA A 27 4.69 111.96 -6.50
C ALA A 27 3.54 111.21 -5.80
N SER A 28 2.44 111.91 -5.57
CA SER A 28 1.21 111.42 -4.94
C SER A 28 0.34 110.69 -5.97
N ALA A 29 0.24 109.35 -5.86
CA ALA A 29 -0.87 108.56 -6.38
C ALA A 29 -1.11 107.33 -5.49
N HIS A 30 -2.35 107.14 -5.06
CA HIS A 30 -2.86 106.22 -4.03
C HIS A 30 -2.35 104.75 -4.08
N PRO A 31 -1.64 104.26 -3.05
CA PRO A 31 -1.39 102.82 -2.82
C PRO A 31 -2.64 102.05 -2.35
N ASP A 32 -3.54 102.73 -1.61
CA ASP A 32 -4.69 102.14 -0.92
C ASP A 32 -5.77 101.62 -1.87
N VAL A 33 -6.04 102.38 -2.93
CA VAL A 33 -7.05 102.06 -3.96
C VAL A 33 -6.65 100.85 -4.81
N CYS A 34 -5.36 100.52 -4.89
CA CYS A 34 -4.87 99.35 -5.62
C CYS A 34 -5.12 98.05 -4.84
N LEU A 35 -4.89 98.07 -3.51
CA LEU A 35 -5.11 96.92 -2.64
C LEU A 35 -6.60 96.62 -2.43
N GLU A 36 -7.43 97.66 -2.34
CA GLU A 36 -8.88 97.53 -2.17
C GLU A 36 -9.54 96.84 -3.39
N LYS A 37 -9.17 97.25 -4.60
CA LYS A 37 -9.61 96.58 -5.85
C LYS A 37 -9.13 95.13 -5.96
N GLN A 38 -7.94 94.85 -5.43
CA GLN A 38 -7.40 93.50 -5.40
C GLN A 38 -8.14 92.62 -4.39
N LEU A 39 -8.55 93.18 -3.24
CA LEU A 39 -9.40 92.50 -2.26
C LEU A 39 -10.80 92.21 -2.83
N GLU A 40 -11.45 93.18 -3.48
CA GLU A 40 -12.75 92.99 -4.15
C GLU A 40 -12.69 91.87 -5.19
N ARG A 41 -11.60 91.78 -5.95
CA ARG A 41 -11.36 90.68 -6.90
C ARG A 41 -11.26 89.32 -6.18
N PHE A 42 -10.52 89.22 -5.08
CA PHE A 42 -10.42 87.97 -4.32
C PHE A 42 -11.73 87.58 -3.64
N GLU A 43 -12.48 88.53 -3.10
CA GLU A 43 -13.79 88.28 -2.49
C GLU A 43 -14.80 87.77 -3.53
N TRP A 44 -14.80 88.36 -4.71
CA TRP A 44 -15.64 87.91 -5.82
C TRP A 44 -15.22 86.52 -6.32
N GLN A 45 -13.91 86.26 -6.45
CA GLN A 45 -13.38 84.92 -6.76
C GLN A 45 -13.84 83.87 -5.74
N LEU A 46 -13.75 84.17 -4.45
CA LEU A 46 -14.19 83.26 -3.40
C LEU A 46 -15.70 82.99 -3.43
N LYS A 47 -16.51 84.00 -3.78
CA LYS A 47 -17.96 83.84 -3.91
C LYS A 47 -18.31 82.88 -5.04
N ILE A 48 -17.75 83.09 -6.23
CA ILE A 48 -18.00 82.24 -7.40
C ILE A 48 -17.47 80.82 -7.15
N LEU A 49 -16.29 80.66 -6.53
CA LEU A 49 -15.76 79.34 -6.15
C LEU A 49 -16.71 78.59 -5.21
N LYS A 50 -17.29 79.26 -4.20
CA LYS A 50 -18.26 78.63 -3.30
C LYS A 50 -19.51 78.18 -4.03
N GLU A 51 -20.03 78.98 -4.95
CA GLU A 51 -21.20 78.65 -5.77
C GLU A 51 -20.92 77.45 -6.68
N VAL A 52 -19.75 77.42 -7.33
CA VAL A 52 -19.32 76.29 -8.19
C VAL A 52 -19.13 75.00 -7.39
N LEU A 53 -18.52 75.06 -6.21
CA LEU A 53 -18.38 73.88 -5.35
C LEU A 53 -19.71 73.38 -4.79
N SER A 54 -20.73 74.24 -4.69
CA SER A 54 -22.05 73.90 -4.16
C SER A 54 -23.05 73.45 -5.24
N ALA A 55 -22.82 73.79 -6.51
CA ALA A 55 -23.67 73.36 -7.62
C ALA A 55 -23.64 71.83 -7.79
N ASN A 56 -24.73 71.22 -8.28
CA ASN A 56 -24.92 69.77 -8.24
C ASN A 56 -24.66 69.07 -9.58
N GLY A 57 -24.38 69.83 -10.65
CA GLY A 57 -24.11 69.31 -11.98
C GLY A 57 -22.86 69.89 -12.64
N SER A 58 -22.24 69.13 -13.56
CA SER A 58 -21.08 69.63 -14.34
C SER A 58 -21.43 70.79 -15.27
N LEU A 59 -22.68 70.83 -15.77
CA LEU A 59 -23.18 71.90 -16.63
C LEU A 59 -23.35 73.20 -15.85
N GLU A 60 -24.03 73.14 -14.70
CA GLU A 60 -24.23 74.28 -13.79
C GLU A 60 -22.89 74.87 -13.33
N ARG A 61 -21.92 74.01 -13.00
CA ARG A 61 -20.55 74.43 -12.63
C ARG A 61 -19.82 75.14 -13.78
N ALA A 62 -19.96 74.64 -15.01
CA ALA A 62 -19.32 75.24 -16.18
C ALA A 62 -19.94 76.62 -16.53
N GLU A 63 -21.26 76.76 -16.38
CA GLU A 63 -21.96 78.02 -16.62
C GLU A 63 -21.57 79.12 -15.62
N LEU A 64 -21.42 78.76 -14.33
CA LEU A 64 -20.97 79.68 -13.28
C LEU A 64 -19.52 80.13 -13.50
N LEU A 65 -18.63 79.22 -13.94
CA LEU A 65 -17.24 79.56 -14.26
C LEU A 65 -17.10 80.44 -15.50
N ARG A 66 -18.00 80.32 -16.48
CA ARG A 66 -18.02 81.19 -17.67
C ARG A 66 -18.32 82.67 -17.34
N GLN A 67 -19.00 82.92 -16.22
CA GLN A 67 -19.30 84.29 -15.76
C GLN A 67 -18.14 84.92 -14.98
N HIS A 68 -17.09 84.15 -14.69
CA HIS A 68 -15.94 84.58 -13.91
C HIS A 68 -14.89 85.29 -14.80
N THR A 69 -14.33 86.41 -14.33
CA THR A 69 -13.40 87.26 -15.10
C THR A 69 -11.94 86.80 -15.04
N ASP A 70 -11.58 85.89 -14.12
CA ASP A 70 -10.23 85.36 -13.99
C ASP A 70 -10.11 83.98 -14.67
N GLU A 71 -9.51 83.99 -15.85
CA GLU A 71 -9.34 82.82 -16.71
C GLU A 71 -8.43 81.75 -16.07
N GLU A 72 -7.37 82.15 -15.36
CA GLU A 72 -6.42 81.22 -14.75
C GLU A 72 -7.08 80.41 -13.63
N VAL A 73 -7.91 81.08 -12.81
CA VAL A 73 -8.69 80.43 -11.75
C VAL A 73 -9.74 79.48 -12.36
N CYS A 74 -10.41 79.88 -13.45
CA CYS A 74 -11.39 79.02 -14.13
C CYS A 74 -10.75 77.75 -14.69
N VAL A 75 -9.63 77.88 -15.39
CA VAL A 75 -8.89 76.75 -15.97
C VAL A 75 -8.44 75.79 -14.87
N LEU A 76 -7.91 76.32 -13.75
CA LEU A 76 -7.47 75.49 -12.63
C LEU A 76 -8.64 74.73 -11.98
N VAL A 77 -9.78 75.38 -11.76
CA VAL A 77 -10.97 74.75 -11.17
C VAL A 77 -11.54 73.68 -12.07
N LEU A 78 -11.66 73.95 -13.38
CA LEU A 78 -12.10 72.95 -14.36
C LEU A 78 -11.15 71.74 -14.39
N SER A 79 -9.84 71.98 -14.35
CA SER A 79 -8.83 70.91 -14.32
C SER A 79 -8.94 70.06 -13.04
N ILE A 80 -9.13 70.67 -11.87
CA ILE A 80 -9.31 69.94 -10.61
C ILE A 80 -10.61 69.14 -10.63
N LEU A 81 -11.72 69.72 -11.11
CA LEU A 81 -13.00 69.03 -11.22
C LEU A 81 -12.93 67.83 -12.17
N ASP A 82 -12.26 67.97 -13.31
CA ASP A 82 -12.04 66.88 -14.25
C ASP A 82 -11.14 65.79 -13.65
N LYS A 83 -10.07 66.18 -12.95
CA LYS A 83 -9.20 65.23 -12.25
C LYS A 83 -9.93 64.46 -11.14
N VAL A 84 -10.71 65.15 -10.31
CA VAL A 84 -11.53 64.51 -9.25
C VAL A 84 -12.56 63.59 -9.88
N LYS A 85 -13.23 64.00 -10.96
CA LYS A 85 -14.20 63.18 -11.67
C LYS A 85 -13.54 61.92 -12.24
N THR A 86 -12.42 62.05 -12.94
CA THR A 86 -11.71 60.93 -13.55
C THR A 86 -11.17 59.96 -12.49
N GLU A 87 -10.52 60.45 -11.42
CA GLU A 87 -10.06 59.63 -10.30
C GLU A 87 -11.24 58.93 -9.60
N THR A 88 -12.32 59.65 -9.28
CA THR A 88 -13.50 59.04 -8.63
C THR A 88 -14.16 57.99 -9.53
N THR A 89 -14.27 58.23 -10.84
CA THR A 89 -14.80 57.23 -11.78
C THR A 89 -13.88 56.02 -11.89
N ALA A 90 -12.56 56.21 -11.88
CA ALA A 90 -11.60 55.11 -11.91
C ALA A 90 -11.70 54.26 -10.63
N ASP A 91 -11.76 54.88 -9.45
CA ASP A 91 -11.92 54.18 -8.18
C ASP A 91 -13.24 53.40 -8.11
N LEU A 92 -14.34 54.00 -8.57
CA LEU A 92 -15.65 53.32 -8.63
C LEU A 92 -15.62 52.15 -9.63
N ASN A 93 -14.95 52.30 -10.77
CA ASN A 93 -14.80 51.22 -11.74
C ASN A 93 -13.99 50.05 -11.17
N VAL A 94 -12.87 50.33 -10.49
CA VAL A 94 -12.05 49.31 -9.82
C VAL A 94 -12.86 48.59 -8.75
N LEU A 95 -13.59 49.33 -7.90
CA LEU A 95 -14.45 48.73 -6.87
C LEU A 95 -15.58 47.89 -7.46
N HIS A 96 -16.19 48.35 -8.56
CA HIS A 96 -17.24 47.60 -9.24
C HIS A 96 -16.68 46.32 -9.88
N GLU A 97 -15.54 46.41 -10.55
CA GLU A 97 -14.86 45.25 -11.13
C GLU A 97 -14.50 44.23 -10.05
N GLN A 98 -13.88 44.66 -8.94
CA GLN A 98 -13.57 43.80 -7.80
C GLN A 98 -14.80 43.13 -7.18
N LYS A 99 -15.91 43.87 -7.02
CA LYS A 99 -17.17 43.30 -6.50
C LYS A 99 -17.77 42.29 -7.48
N SER A 100 -17.72 42.60 -8.78
CA SER A 100 -18.21 41.72 -9.84
C SER A 100 -17.42 40.42 -9.90
N THR A 101 -16.08 40.50 -9.88
CA THR A 101 -15.21 39.31 -9.91
C THR A 101 -15.38 38.47 -8.65
N CYS A 102 -15.40 39.09 -7.47
CA CYS A 102 -15.63 38.39 -6.21
C CYS A 102 -17.00 37.67 -6.19
N ALA A 103 -18.06 38.32 -6.64
CA ALA A 103 -19.39 37.70 -6.73
C ALA A 103 -19.42 36.52 -7.73
N ALA A 104 -18.74 36.66 -8.87
CA ALA A 104 -18.62 35.58 -9.86
C ALA A 104 -17.85 34.38 -9.29
N GLU A 105 -16.71 34.61 -8.62
CA GLU A 105 -15.91 33.57 -7.98
C GLU A 105 -16.67 32.84 -6.88
N GLU A 106 -17.42 33.57 -6.04
CA GLU A 106 -18.28 32.98 -5.02
C GLU A 106 -19.40 32.12 -5.63
N HIS A 107 -20.05 32.61 -6.68
CA HIS A 107 -21.07 31.86 -7.40
C HIS A 107 -20.48 30.56 -7.98
N ASP A 108 -19.35 30.65 -8.68
CA ASP A 108 -18.68 29.49 -9.27
C ASP A 108 -18.19 28.50 -8.22
N ARG A 109 -17.78 28.99 -7.05
CA ARG A 109 -17.46 28.13 -5.91
C ARG A 109 -18.70 27.40 -5.40
N ARG A 110 -19.82 28.09 -5.20
CA ARG A 110 -21.09 27.47 -4.74
C ARG A 110 -21.59 26.43 -5.75
N VAL A 111 -21.52 26.73 -7.05
CA VAL A 111 -21.89 25.78 -8.10
C VAL A 111 -21.02 24.53 -8.05
N ARG A 112 -19.69 24.68 -7.93
CA ARG A 112 -18.77 23.53 -7.81
C ARG A 112 -19.03 22.71 -6.55
N GLU A 113 -19.27 23.36 -5.42
CA GLU A 113 -19.59 22.67 -4.16
C GLU A 113 -20.91 21.89 -4.27
N LEU A 114 -21.93 22.46 -4.92
CA LEU A 114 -23.19 21.76 -5.17
C LEU A 114 -23.01 20.57 -6.12
N GLN A 115 -22.24 20.73 -7.20
CA GLN A 115 -21.93 19.65 -8.14
C GLN A 115 -21.19 18.50 -7.45
N ASN A 116 -20.19 18.82 -6.62
CA ASN A 116 -19.43 17.81 -5.88
C ASN A 116 -20.32 17.05 -4.88
N LYS A 117 -21.18 17.75 -4.14
CA LYS A 117 -22.14 17.11 -3.22
C LYS A 117 -23.11 16.20 -3.98
N HIS A 118 -23.66 16.68 -5.08
CA HIS A 118 -24.57 15.89 -5.91
C HIS A 118 -23.91 14.61 -6.43
N GLN A 119 -22.68 14.72 -6.94
CA GLN A 119 -21.93 13.55 -7.41
C GLN A 119 -21.63 12.58 -6.27
N GLN A 120 -21.25 13.08 -5.10
CA GLN A 120 -21.02 12.26 -3.91
C GLN A 120 -22.29 11.53 -3.47
N GLU A 121 -23.42 12.22 -3.40
CA GLU A 121 -24.72 11.65 -3.04
C GLU A 121 -25.16 10.58 -4.06
N GLN A 122 -24.95 10.84 -5.36
CA GLN A 122 -25.22 9.85 -6.41
C GLN A 122 -24.35 8.60 -6.26
N SER A 123 -23.05 8.75 -6.02
CA SER A 123 -22.14 7.63 -5.79
C SER A 123 -22.55 6.83 -4.56
N GLN A 124 -22.83 7.49 -3.43
CA GLN A 124 -23.27 6.85 -2.19
C GLN A 124 -24.60 6.10 -2.37
N LEU A 125 -25.57 6.71 -3.06
CA LEU A 125 -26.85 6.08 -3.35
C LEU A 125 -26.67 4.85 -4.26
N THR A 126 -25.80 4.96 -5.26
CA THR A 126 -25.48 3.84 -6.17
C THR A 126 -24.82 2.69 -5.42
N GLU A 127 -23.84 2.99 -4.56
CA GLU A 127 -23.12 2.00 -3.77
C GLU A 127 -24.05 1.27 -2.78
N THR A 128 -24.90 2.03 -2.07
CA THR A 128 -25.88 1.46 -1.13
C THR A 128 -26.93 0.61 -1.85
N PHE A 129 -27.43 1.08 -3.00
CA PHE A 129 -28.34 0.30 -3.84
C PHE A 129 -27.69 -1.01 -4.30
N GLN A 130 -26.49 -0.96 -4.85
CA GLN A 130 -25.76 -2.17 -5.29
C GLN A 130 -25.45 -3.12 -4.13
N ALA A 131 -25.18 -2.59 -2.94
CA ALA A 131 -24.98 -3.40 -1.74
C ALA A 131 -26.26 -4.13 -1.35
N ALA A 132 -27.39 -3.43 -1.30
CA ALA A 132 -28.69 -4.03 -1.03
C ALA A 132 -29.08 -5.05 -2.10
N GLU A 133 -28.83 -4.75 -3.37
CA GLU A 133 -29.08 -5.66 -4.49
C GLU A 133 -28.24 -6.93 -4.38
N ARG A 134 -26.95 -6.82 -4.03
CA ARG A 134 -26.07 -7.98 -3.80
C ARG A 134 -26.56 -8.87 -2.66
N VAL A 135 -26.98 -8.27 -1.55
CA VAL A 135 -27.56 -9.02 -0.40
C VAL A 135 -28.85 -9.73 -0.82
N LEU A 136 -29.74 -9.04 -1.53
CA LEU A 136 -31.01 -9.63 -1.96
C LEU A 136 -30.79 -10.76 -2.97
N LYS A 137 -29.89 -10.58 -3.94
CA LYS A 137 -29.49 -11.65 -4.88
C LYS A 137 -28.91 -12.86 -4.14
N GLY A 138 -28.04 -12.62 -3.16
CA GLY A 138 -27.53 -13.69 -2.28
C GLY A 138 -28.66 -14.44 -1.60
N LYS A 139 -29.65 -13.72 -1.05
CA LYS A 139 -30.79 -14.36 -0.36
C LYS A 139 -31.69 -15.15 -1.31
N VAL A 140 -31.91 -14.66 -2.53
CA VAL A 140 -32.65 -15.40 -3.57
C VAL A 140 -31.96 -16.71 -3.88
N LEU A 141 -30.63 -16.71 -4.09
CA LEU A 141 -29.87 -17.93 -4.38
C LEU A 141 -29.92 -18.94 -3.21
N GLU A 142 -29.82 -18.47 -1.96
CA GLU A 142 -29.98 -19.32 -0.78
C GLU A 142 -31.37 -19.99 -0.76
N LEU A 143 -32.43 -19.20 -0.95
CA LEU A 143 -33.81 -19.71 -0.96
C LEU A 143 -34.06 -20.65 -2.14
N GLU A 144 -33.49 -20.39 -3.31
CA GLU A 144 -33.55 -21.29 -4.47
C GLU A 144 -32.87 -22.63 -4.16
N ALA A 145 -31.71 -22.61 -3.50
CA ALA A 145 -31.03 -23.83 -3.07
C ALA A 145 -31.82 -24.61 -2.02
N GLU A 146 -32.37 -23.94 -1.00
CA GLU A 146 -33.25 -24.55 0.01
C GLU A 146 -34.50 -25.16 -0.64
N LEU A 147 -35.14 -24.43 -1.55
CA LEU A 147 -36.30 -24.91 -2.31
C LEU A 147 -35.96 -26.12 -3.17
N GLN A 148 -34.78 -26.15 -3.79
CA GLN A 148 -34.33 -27.31 -4.56
C GLN A 148 -34.16 -28.54 -3.66
N VAL A 149 -33.55 -28.38 -2.48
CA VAL A 149 -33.41 -29.47 -1.49
C VAL A 149 -34.79 -29.97 -1.04
N TYR A 150 -35.70 -29.05 -0.72
CA TYR A 150 -37.07 -29.39 -0.34
C TYR A 150 -37.80 -30.15 -1.45
N ASN A 151 -37.72 -29.69 -2.70
CA ASN A 151 -38.36 -30.34 -3.85
C ASN A 151 -37.81 -31.75 -4.09
N ARG A 152 -36.49 -31.95 -3.94
CA ARG A 152 -35.88 -33.29 -4.04
C ARG A 152 -36.37 -34.22 -2.94
N LEU A 153 -36.47 -33.71 -1.70
CA LEU A 153 -36.98 -34.49 -0.57
C LEU A 153 -38.47 -34.83 -0.77
N LYS A 154 -39.28 -33.87 -1.24
CA LYS A 154 -40.68 -34.08 -1.59
C LYS A 154 -40.84 -35.16 -2.66
N ALA A 155 -40.06 -35.10 -3.75
CA ALA A 155 -40.09 -36.11 -4.81
C ALA A 155 -39.79 -37.52 -4.27
N ARG A 156 -38.76 -37.64 -3.42
CA ARG A 156 -38.42 -38.89 -2.76
C ARG A 156 -39.54 -39.41 -1.86
N VAL A 157 -40.16 -38.52 -1.10
CA VAL A 157 -41.31 -38.87 -0.25
C VAL A 157 -42.44 -39.46 -1.10
N GLU A 158 -42.76 -38.86 -2.25
CA GLU A 158 -43.78 -39.41 -3.16
C GLU A 158 -43.38 -40.77 -3.75
N GLU A 159 -42.10 -40.99 -4.03
CA GLU A 159 -41.59 -42.24 -4.60
C GLU A 159 -41.38 -43.36 -3.57
N SER A 160 -41.32 -42.98 -2.28
CA SER A 160 -40.99 -43.85 -1.16
C SER A 160 -41.94 -45.05 -1.03
N THR A 161 -41.39 -46.19 -0.63
CA THR A 161 -42.17 -47.37 -0.25
C THR A 161 -43.10 -47.07 0.93
N PHE A 162 -42.67 -46.23 1.88
CA PHE A 162 -43.50 -45.84 3.02
C PHE A 162 -44.73 -45.04 2.60
N LYS A 163 -44.65 -44.18 1.55
CA LYS A 163 -45.82 -43.48 1.00
C LYS A 163 -46.82 -44.47 0.41
N LYS A 164 -46.33 -45.41 -0.40
CA LYS A 164 -47.15 -46.47 -1.00
C LYS A 164 -47.80 -47.36 0.06
N ASP A 165 -47.04 -47.71 1.10
CA ASP A 165 -47.54 -48.50 2.22
C ASP A 165 -48.60 -47.78 3.04
N LEU A 166 -48.39 -46.48 3.29
CA LEU A 166 -49.37 -45.63 3.96
C LEU A 166 -50.68 -45.55 3.17
N GLN A 167 -50.60 -45.27 1.86
CA GLN A 167 -51.77 -45.23 0.97
C GLN A 167 -52.51 -46.57 0.92
N ARG A 168 -51.77 -47.67 0.79
CA ARG A 168 -52.33 -49.02 0.84
C ARG A 168 -53.04 -49.29 2.16
N ASN A 169 -52.45 -48.89 3.29
CA ASN A 169 -53.05 -49.10 4.61
C ASN A 169 -54.39 -48.36 4.75
N ILE A 170 -54.44 -47.10 4.30
CA ILE A 170 -55.67 -46.29 4.29
C ILE A 170 -56.73 -46.96 3.40
N GLN A 171 -56.34 -47.52 2.25
CA GLN A 171 -57.26 -48.21 1.34
C GLN A 171 -57.81 -49.52 1.94
N GLU A 172 -56.97 -50.30 2.61
CA GLU A 172 -57.34 -51.60 3.17
C GLU A 172 -58.10 -51.49 4.50
N ARG A 173 -57.78 -50.49 5.33
CA ARG A 173 -58.29 -50.36 6.71
C ARG A 173 -59.18 -49.15 6.93
N GLY A 174 -59.29 -48.26 5.95
CA GLY A 174 -60.01 -47.00 6.05
C GLY A 174 -59.15 -45.86 6.59
N SER A 175 -59.64 -44.63 6.38
CA SER A 175 -59.00 -43.40 6.85
C SER A 175 -58.95 -43.35 8.39
N PRO A 176 -57.78 -43.05 9.00
CA PRO A 176 -57.69 -42.78 10.43
C PRO A 176 -58.21 -41.37 10.80
N GLY A 177 -58.65 -40.57 9.84
CA GLY A 177 -59.07 -39.17 9.99
C GLY A 177 -57.99 -38.18 9.58
N ALA A 178 -58.40 -37.02 9.07
CA ALA A 178 -57.53 -36.04 8.40
C ALA A 178 -56.33 -35.56 9.24
N PHE A 179 -56.51 -35.43 10.57
CA PHE A 179 -55.42 -35.07 11.47
C PHE A 179 -54.30 -36.11 11.45
N TRP A 180 -54.65 -37.40 11.60
CA TRP A 180 -53.68 -38.49 11.65
C TRP A 180 -53.03 -38.76 10.31
N GLU A 181 -53.77 -38.59 9.21
CA GLU A 181 -53.19 -38.66 7.86
C GLU A 181 -52.13 -37.58 7.67
N SER A 182 -52.42 -36.32 8.06
CA SER A 182 -51.43 -35.24 7.97
C SER A 182 -50.21 -35.47 8.86
N GLU A 183 -50.39 -36.02 10.06
CA GLU A 183 -49.28 -36.38 10.95
C GLU A 183 -48.44 -37.52 10.34
N GLN A 184 -49.07 -38.56 9.79
CA GLN A 184 -48.38 -39.67 9.11
C GLN A 184 -47.61 -39.20 7.87
N GLU A 185 -48.16 -38.27 7.10
CA GLU A 185 -47.46 -37.64 5.98
C GLU A 185 -46.28 -36.78 6.42
N SER A 186 -46.42 -36.06 7.55
CA SER A 186 -45.32 -35.29 8.14
C SER A 186 -44.20 -36.19 8.65
N LEU A 187 -44.55 -37.29 9.31
CA LEU A 187 -43.59 -38.30 9.77
C LEU A 187 -42.85 -38.96 8.61
N LEU A 188 -43.53 -39.21 7.49
CA LEU A 188 -42.90 -39.73 6.28
C LEU A 188 -41.80 -38.79 5.78
N PHE A 189 -42.05 -37.48 5.79
CA PHE A 189 -41.04 -36.48 5.42
C PHE A 189 -39.82 -36.54 6.35
N VAL A 190 -40.03 -36.70 7.65
CA VAL A 190 -38.95 -36.85 8.64
C VAL A 190 -38.18 -38.15 8.43
N ILE A 191 -38.87 -39.26 8.15
CA ILE A 191 -38.26 -40.56 7.87
C ILE A 191 -37.34 -40.44 6.65
N GLU A 192 -37.84 -39.90 5.53
CA GLU A 192 -37.05 -39.75 4.32
C GLU A 192 -35.86 -38.80 4.50
N MET A 193 -36.04 -37.72 5.27
CA MET A 193 -34.96 -36.83 5.65
C MET A 193 -33.86 -37.55 6.44
N LYS A 194 -34.25 -38.37 7.43
CA LYS A 194 -33.30 -39.17 8.23
C LYS A 194 -32.63 -40.25 7.39
N SER A 195 -33.37 -40.91 6.51
CA SER A 195 -32.85 -41.90 5.56
C SER A 195 -31.79 -41.30 4.64
N GLU A 196 -32.01 -40.10 4.08
CA GLU A 196 -30.99 -39.43 3.27
C GLU A 196 -29.72 -39.14 4.07
N ARG A 197 -29.88 -38.64 5.31
CA ARG A 197 -28.74 -38.35 6.16
C ARG A 197 -27.91 -39.60 6.47
N VAL A 198 -28.56 -40.74 6.70
CA VAL A 198 -27.88 -42.02 6.91
C VAL A 198 -27.18 -42.48 5.63
N GLN A 199 -27.83 -42.38 4.46
CA GLN A 199 -27.20 -42.72 3.19
C GLN A 199 -25.97 -41.86 2.91
N GLU A 200 -26.02 -40.56 3.20
CA GLU A 200 -24.90 -39.65 3.03
C GLU A 200 -23.73 -39.98 3.98
N GLN A 201 -24.03 -40.30 5.24
CA GLN A 201 -23.01 -40.78 6.18
C GLN A 201 -22.38 -42.09 5.72
N ASN A 202 -23.16 -43.01 5.16
CA ASN A 202 -22.64 -44.26 4.60
C ASN A 202 -21.70 -44.01 3.41
N ARG A 203 -22.02 -43.06 2.51
CA ARG A 203 -21.11 -42.68 1.40
C ARG A 203 -19.78 -42.15 1.92
N LYS A 204 -19.80 -41.29 2.94
CA LYS A 204 -18.58 -40.77 3.58
C LYS A 204 -17.77 -41.87 4.26
N LEU A 205 -18.44 -42.80 4.94
CA LEU A 205 -17.79 -43.94 5.57
C LEU A 205 -17.10 -44.85 4.54
N GLN A 206 -17.74 -45.08 3.39
CA GLN A 206 -17.14 -45.84 2.29
C GLN A 206 -15.89 -45.15 1.73
N GLN A 207 -15.93 -43.83 1.52
CA GLN A 207 -14.75 -43.06 1.10
C GLN A 207 -13.61 -43.15 2.12
N MET A 208 -13.94 -43.06 3.40
CA MET A 208 -12.95 -43.21 4.47
C MET A 208 -12.32 -44.61 4.47
N ASN A 209 -13.12 -45.66 4.35
CA ASN A 209 -12.61 -47.04 4.28
C ASN A 209 -11.67 -47.23 3.09
N GLN A 210 -11.99 -46.68 1.91
CA GLN A 210 -11.11 -46.72 0.74
C GLN A 210 -9.77 -46.00 0.99
N LEU A 211 -9.77 -44.91 1.74
CA LEU A 211 -8.53 -44.23 2.12
C LEU A 211 -7.71 -45.06 3.12
N THR A 212 -8.37 -45.70 4.08
CA THR A 212 -7.70 -46.61 5.03
C THR A 212 -7.05 -47.80 4.32
N GLU A 213 -7.74 -48.43 3.36
CA GLU A 213 -7.19 -49.53 2.56
C GLU A 213 -5.95 -49.11 1.77
N LYS A 214 -5.98 -47.90 1.16
CA LYS A 214 -4.83 -47.34 0.47
C LYS A 214 -3.67 -47.05 1.42
N ASN A 215 -3.94 -46.49 2.59
CA ASN A 215 -2.93 -46.24 3.61
C ASN A 215 -2.27 -47.54 4.06
N GLN A 216 -3.05 -48.59 4.34
CA GLN A 216 -2.51 -49.90 4.70
C GLN A 216 -1.60 -50.45 3.59
N THR A 217 -2.02 -50.35 2.34
CA THR A 217 -1.20 -50.80 1.19
C THR A 217 0.13 -50.05 1.11
N LEU A 218 0.12 -48.74 1.39
CA LEU A 218 1.33 -47.92 1.42
C LEU A 218 2.23 -48.24 2.63
N GLU A 219 1.66 -48.53 3.78
CA GLU A 219 2.40 -48.99 4.96
C GLU A 219 3.09 -50.33 4.70
N ASP A 220 2.41 -51.28 4.06
CA ASP A 220 3.00 -52.58 3.69
C ASP A 220 4.16 -52.40 2.69
N GLN A 221 4.01 -51.50 1.72
CA GLN A 221 5.08 -51.14 0.78
C GLN A 221 6.27 -50.48 1.48
N LEU A 222 6.01 -49.60 2.44
CA LEU A 222 7.04 -48.95 3.23
C LEU A 222 7.84 -49.98 4.04
N VAL A 223 7.15 -50.90 4.72
CA VAL A 223 7.80 -51.98 5.47
C VAL A 223 8.66 -52.85 4.54
N HIS A 224 8.15 -53.21 3.35
CA HIS A 224 8.93 -53.97 2.38
C HIS A 224 10.21 -53.26 1.95
N VAL A 225 10.12 -51.96 1.66
CA VAL A 225 11.29 -51.14 1.28
C VAL A 225 12.26 -50.98 2.44
N LEU A 226 11.79 -50.83 3.67
CA LEU A 226 12.65 -50.78 4.86
C LEU A 226 13.42 -52.09 5.02
N GLN A 227 12.74 -53.23 4.89
CA GLN A 227 13.38 -54.55 4.96
C GLN A 227 14.44 -54.72 3.86
N GLN A 228 14.16 -54.30 2.63
CA GLN A 228 15.16 -54.32 1.55
C GLN A 228 16.38 -53.43 1.84
N ASN A 229 16.19 -52.28 2.50
CA ASN A 229 17.30 -51.42 2.90
C ASN A 229 18.14 -52.03 4.03
N GLU A 230 17.51 -52.70 4.99
CA GLU A 230 18.21 -53.44 6.04
C GLU A 230 19.07 -54.55 5.43
N ASP A 231 18.51 -55.38 4.54
CA ASP A 231 19.25 -56.42 3.82
C ASP A 231 20.45 -55.86 3.04
N LEU A 232 20.28 -54.70 2.39
CA LEU A 232 21.37 -54.03 1.68
C LEU A 232 22.45 -53.50 2.65
N THR A 233 22.05 -52.99 3.80
CA THR A 233 22.97 -52.50 4.84
C THR A 233 23.82 -53.65 5.37
N GLU A 234 23.20 -54.79 5.70
CA GLU A 234 23.94 -55.98 6.12
C GLU A 234 24.92 -56.48 5.05
N ARG A 235 24.53 -56.42 3.77
CA ARG A 235 25.43 -56.76 2.66
C ARG A 235 26.62 -55.80 2.55
N VAL A 236 26.41 -54.52 2.80
CA VAL A 236 27.49 -53.50 2.82
C VAL A 236 28.44 -53.78 3.98
N ASP A 237 27.92 -54.05 5.18
CA ASP A 237 28.72 -54.34 6.38
C ASP A 237 29.59 -55.61 6.21
N ASN A 238 29.03 -56.64 5.58
CA ASN A 238 29.75 -57.85 5.21
C ASN A 238 30.88 -57.57 4.21
N CYS A 239 30.61 -56.79 3.15
CA CYS A 239 31.64 -56.38 2.19
C CYS A 239 32.74 -55.56 2.87
N GLN A 240 32.37 -54.63 3.78
CA GLN A 240 33.31 -53.80 4.51
C GLN A 240 34.20 -54.64 5.43
N SER A 241 33.64 -55.64 6.11
CA SER A 241 34.38 -56.59 6.94
C SER A 241 35.40 -57.39 6.11
N LEU A 242 35.00 -57.86 4.93
CA LEU A 242 35.89 -58.55 3.99
C LEU A 242 37.02 -57.64 3.50
N ILE A 243 36.71 -56.39 3.13
CA ILE A 243 37.72 -55.39 2.73
C ILE A 243 38.74 -55.17 3.86
N GLN A 244 38.29 -55.02 5.10
CA GLN A 244 39.17 -54.86 6.25
C GLN A 244 40.04 -56.11 6.50
N GLN A 245 39.52 -57.31 6.26
CA GLN A 245 40.30 -58.54 6.36
C GLN A 245 41.38 -58.60 5.27
N LEU A 246 41.00 -58.41 4.01
CA LEU A 246 41.95 -58.43 2.88
C LEU A 246 43.04 -57.35 3.03
N THR A 247 42.69 -56.18 3.56
CA THR A 247 43.65 -55.11 3.83
C THR A 247 44.67 -55.51 4.90
N ARG A 248 44.23 -56.23 5.96
CA ARG A 248 45.12 -56.77 6.99
C ARG A 248 46.06 -57.82 6.40
N GLU A 249 45.52 -58.79 5.66
CA GLU A 249 46.32 -59.83 4.98
C GLU A 249 47.35 -59.21 4.01
N GLN A 250 46.96 -58.17 3.26
CA GLN A 250 47.87 -57.44 2.38
C GLN A 250 49.02 -56.77 3.14
N LEU A 251 48.73 -56.16 4.30
CA LEU A 251 49.73 -55.54 5.16
C LEU A 251 50.70 -56.58 5.74
N ASP A 252 50.18 -57.71 6.22
CA ASP A 252 50.98 -58.81 6.77
C ASP A 252 51.91 -59.42 5.72
N LEU A 253 51.39 -59.68 4.51
CA LEU A 253 52.17 -60.17 3.38
C LEU A 253 53.27 -59.18 2.97
N LYS A 254 52.96 -57.87 2.94
CA LYS A 254 53.96 -56.83 2.67
C LYS A 254 55.07 -56.82 3.72
N GLY A 255 54.72 -56.92 5.01
CA GLY A 255 55.69 -57.00 6.09
C GLY A 255 56.52 -58.29 6.08
N ALA A 256 55.95 -59.43 5.67
CA ALA A 256 56.69 -60.67 5.44
C ALA A 256 57.67 -60.55 4.26
N LEU A 257 57.23 -59.93 3.16
CA LEU A 257 58.08 -59.66 2.00
C LEU A 257 59.26 -58.76 2.36
N GLU A 258 59.04 -57.66 3.07
CA GLU A 258 60.08 -56.75 3.54
C GLU A 258 61.12 -57.47 4.41
N ARG A 259 60.69 -58.33 5.35
CA ARG A 259 61.58 -59.18 6.16
C ARG A 259 62.40 -60.15 5.31
N GLN A 260 61.77 -60.81 4.33
CA GLN A 260 62.47 -61.74 3.45
C GLN A 260 63.51 -61.03 2.58
N VAL A 261 63.19 -59.83 2.09
CA VAL A 261 64.14 -58.98 1.35
C VAL A 261 65.34 -58.62 2.23
N ALA A 262 65.11 -58.23 3.49
CA ALA A 262 66.20 -57.92 4.42
C ALA A 262 67.11 -59.13 4.71
N VAL A 263 66.54 -60.32 4.93
CA VAL A 263 67.30 -61.57 5.10
C VAL A 263 68.09 -61.91 3.84
N ASN A 264 67.49 -61.80 2.66
CA ASN A 264 68.16 -62.03 1.38
C ASN A 264 69.33 -61.07 1.15
N GLN A 265 69.17 -59.79 1.50
CA GLN A 265 70.26 -58.81 1.44
C GLN A 265 71.41 -59.20 2.37
N LYS A 266 71.12 -59.61 3.62
CA LYS A 266 72.12 -60.08 4.59
C LYS A 266 72.86 -61.33 4.08
N LEU A 267 72.14 -62.35 3.61
CA LEU A 267 72.74 -63.56 3.05
C LEU A 267 73.57 -63.27 1.80
N SER A 268 73.15 -62.31 0.97
CA SER A 268 73.94 -61.87 -0.20
C SER A 268 75.26 -61.24 0.24
N GLN A 269 75.25 -60.38 1.27
CA GLN A 269 76.47 -59.82 1.85
C GLN A 269 77.37 -60.90 2.46
N GLU A 270 76.82 -61.84 3.24
CA GLU A 270 77.57 -62.97 3.81
C GLU A 270 78.17 -63.86 2.72
N LYS A 271 77.41 -64.15 1.65
CA LYS A 271 77.89 -64.89 0.49
C LYS A 271 79.08 -64.17 -0.17
N GLU A 272 78.98 -62.86 -0.39
CA GLU A 272 80.09 -62.06 -0.95
C GLU A 272 81.32 -62.12 -0.05
N GLN A 273 81.16 -62.02 1.28
CA GLN A 273 82.25 -62.16 2.25
C GLN A 273 82.89 -63.55 2.23
N LEU A 274 82.09 -64.62 2.12
CA LEU A 274 82.60 -66.00 2.03
C LEU A 274 83.31 -66.26 0.71
N MET A 275 82.76 -65.80 -0.42
CA MET A 275 83.41 -65.88 -1.73
C MET A 275 84.74 -65.12 -1.73
N PHE A 276 84.79 -63.96 -1.07
CA PHE A 276 86.04 -63.25 -0.81
C PHE A 276 86.99 -64.15 -0.03
N LYS A 277 86.61 -64.69 1.14
CA LYS A 277 87.49 -65.59 1.91
C LYS A 277 87.97 -66.83 1.14
N LEU A 278 87.10 -67.50 0.38
CA LEU A 278 87.43 -68.71 -0.39
C LEU A 278 88.49 -68.44 -1.46
N ARG A 279 88.29 -67.36 -2.24
CA ARG A 279 89.29 -66.93 -3.24
C ARG A 279 90.66 -66.65 -2.64
N HIS A 280 90.73 -66.42 -1.33
CA HIS A 280 91.94 -66.08 -0.62
C HIS A 280 92.45 -67.19 0.34
N ARG A 281 91.78 -68.37 0.50
CA ARG A 281 92.15 -69.35 1.57
C ARG A 281 92.55 -70.77 1.18
N GLU A 282 92.14 -71.38 0.06
CA GLU A 282 92.48 -72.80 -0.18
C GLU A 282 93.53 -73.03 -1.28
N SER A 283 94.78 -72.76 -0.88
CA SER A 283 95.93 -73.62 -1.23
C SER A 283 96.10 -74.63 -0.08
N ARG A 284 95.89 -75.92 -0.40
CA ARG A 284 96.18 -77.18 0.32
C ARG A 284 95.01 -77.90 1.03
N PRO A 285 94.82 -79.23 0.78
CA PRO A 285 93.78 -80.03 1.43
C PRO A 285 94.33 -80.91 2.57
N GLY A 286 93.45 -81.24 3.52
CA GLY A 286 93.70 -82.32 4.47
C GLY A 286 92.69 -82.45 5.61
N ILE A 287 91.78 -83.43 5.44
CA ILE A 287 91.46 -84.48 6.44
C ILE A 287 90.21 -84.33 7.37
N HIS A 288 89.47 -85.45 7.35
CA HIS A 288 88.59 -86.11 8.34
C HIS A 288 87.22 -85.55 8.72
N LEU A 289 86.18 -86.35 8.41
CA LEU A 289 84.98 -86.49 9.24
C LEU A 289 85.16 -87.62 10.28
N PRO A 290 84.48 -87.49 11.43
CA PRO A 290 84.04 -88.64 12.21
C PRO A 290 82.51 -88.73 12.33
N ALA A 291 82.02 -89.97 12.43
CA ALA A 291 80.64 -90.37 12.70
C ALA A 291 80.41 -90.66 14.20
N MET A 292 79.18 -90.48 14.70
CA MET A 292 78.43 -91.36 15.64
C MET A 292 77.25 -90.63 16.33
N MET A 293 76.07 -91.29 16.30
CA MET A 293 75.04 -91.43 17.37
C MET A 293 74.32 -90.15 17.90
N GLN A 294 73.07 -90.13 18.38
CA GLN A 294 72.10 -91.15 18.78
C GLN A 294 70.69 -90.51 18.89
N GLU A 295 69.70 -91.36 19.12
CA GLU A 295 68.25 -91.12 19.34
C GLU A 295 67.88 -89.99 20.33
N ILE A 296 66.64 -89.48 20.20
CA ILE A 296 65.57 -89.58 21.21
C ILE A 296 64.22 -89.31 20.52
N THR A 297 63.28 -90.21 20.81
CA THR A 297 61.85 -90.24 20.45
C THR A 297 61.00 -89.24 21.27
N PRO A 298 59.67 -89.14 21.09
CA PRO A 298 58.96 -87.88 20.89
C PRO A 298 58.26 -87.31 22.14
N ARG A 299 57.70 -86.10 21.99
CA ARG A 299 56.35 -85.78 22.45
C ARG A 299 55.72 -84.69 21.61
#